data_AF-A0A4R0NI66-F1
#
_entry.id   AF-A0A4R0NI66-F1
#
_cell.length_a   1.000
_cell.length_b   1.000
_cell.length_c   1.000
_cell.angle_alpha   90.00
_cell.angle_beta   90.00
_cell.angle_gamma   90.00
#
_symmetry.space_group_name_H-M   'P 1'
#
loop_
_entity.id
_entity.type
_entity.pdbx_description
1 polymer ?
#
loop_
_entity_poly.entity_id
_entity_poly.type
_entity_poly.pdbx_seq_one_letter_code
_entity_poly.pdbx_strand_id
1 'polypeptide(L)'
;MNLDIGDQKRSLAIKMTPFCKKVLRRFGLMKSQPLLFTSMSKKYNIVGSIRNADDIKLNEYKNVLDRKVYYLMKSIVYRGVEATEGLIRLDTNRFLSIIDYGESERENAKEGFHTIMINSVRRIRSGESMVPVLNPFEDAEELFENHGYLAPYILPIGGNKYKEQSLLTQALATYYSFSGTQDSVSKAEKSFIGFNNETIAVKNLLPATAEILNQTHDKEVVMFNTAHHRPEHAYFVGQLLHRLRDQGFTHLALEALGDSSNVMKRGFATLDDGFYVRDPVMANLINHAIALGFQVIGYESSSVDREQGQAKNLADQTLKLKKGHRLIVLAGYAHIDETMRPKRMAAFFHEITGINPFTIDQTKLMTSVCNDLEVDNRQDVYIYTNKDSTTGTDLQLWNNINMPDKPVGFKRNQIPIETNIGLPDSLRVTDSLIAISVFNQVDYLKNQNAIPIYVTVLRSKGKDHKICLYPGKYLIQYSGKNKELTYSKELIIPD
;
A
#
# COMPACT_ATOMS: atom_id res chain seq x y z
N MET A 1 -37.16 7.99 -4.12
CA MET A 1 -35.95 8.51 -3.43
C MET A 1 -35.56 9.83 -4.10
N ASN A 2 -35.59 10.95 -3.38
CA ASN A 2 -34.95 12.18 -3.85
C ASN A 2 -33.47 12.03 -3.50
N LEU A 3 -32.62 11.72 -4.49
CA LEU A 3 -31.18 11.79 -4.30
C LEU A 3 -30.84 13.27 -4.14
N ASP A 4 -30.43 13.66 -2.93
CA ASP A 4 -30.12 15.05 -2.64
C ASP A 4 -28.91 15.50 -3.44
N ILE A 5 -29.13 16.50 -4.29
CA ILE A 5 -28.16 17.03 -5.24
C ILE A 5 -27.32 18.03 -4.46
N GLY A 6 -26.12 17.62 -4.02
CA GLY A 6 -25.15 18.58 -3.50
C GLY A 6 -24.87 19.67 -4.55
N ASP A 7 -24.67 20.90 -4.08
CA ASP A 7 -24.65 22.22 -4.77
C ASP A 7 -23.77 22.43 -6.02
N GLN A 8 -23.58 21.42 -6.87
CA GLN A 8 -22.90 21.57 -8.15
C GLN A 8 -23.81 21.12 -9.29
N LYS A 9 -24.76 22.00 -9.65
CA LYS A 9 -25.25 22.11 -11.04
C LYS A 9 -24.07 22.53 -11.93
N ARG A 10 -23.10 21.65 -12.16
CA ARG A 10 -22.18 21.81 -13.28
C ARG A 10 -22.96 21.43 -14.52
N SER A 11 -23.45 22.45 -15.23
CA SER A 11 -23.74 22.31 -16.66
C SER A 11 -22.52 21.69 -17.36
N LEU A 12 -22.72 21.11 -18.54
CA LEU A 12 -21.77 20.30 -19.30
C LEU A 12 -20.48 21.05 -19.77
N ALA A 13 -19.90 21.92 -18.96
CA ALA A 13 -18.67 22.67 -19.15
C ALA A 13 -17.44 21.95 -18.55
N ILE A 14 -17.45 20.61 -18.55
CA ILE A 14 -16.26 19.81 -18.28
C ILE A 14 -15.48 19.67 -19.60
N LYS A 15 -14.14 19.81 -19.56
CA LYS A 15 -13.20 19.65 -20.69
C LYS A 15 -13.16 18.18 -21.19
N MET A 16 -14.29 17.59 -21.56
CA MET A 16 -14.31 16.30 -22.24
C MET A 16 -13.82 16.47 -23.68
N THR A 17 -12.94 15.56 -24.13
CA THR A 17 -12.47 15.54 -25.51
C THR A 17 -13.67 15.36 -26.47
N PRO A 18 -13.56 15.82 -27.73
CA PRO A 18 -14.58 15.54 -28.74
C PRO A 18 -14.86 14.04 -28.93
N PHE A 19 -13.86 13.19 -28.65
CA PHE A 19 -13.99 11.74 -28.68
C PHE A 19 -14.91 11.23 -27.59
N CYS A 20 -14.66 11.59 -26.33
CA CYS A 20 -15.51 11.20 -25.19
C CYS A 20 -16.96 11.65 -25.36
N LYS A 21 -17.19 12.85 -25.89
CA LYS A 21 -18.56 13.33 -26.23
C LYS A 21 -19.25 12.45 -27.27
N LYS A 22 -18.53 11.87 -28.22
CA LYS A 22 -19.08 10.92 -29.20
C LYS A 22 -19.39 9.57 -28.57
N VAL A 23 -18.56 9.09 -27.64
CA VAL A 23 -18.80 7.85 -26.88
C VAL A 23 -20.09 7.98 -26.06
N LEU A 24 -20.23 9.04 -25.26
CA LEU A 24 -21.43 9.26 -24.43
C LEU A 24 -22.73 9.34 -25.25
N ARG A 25 -22.70 9.95 -26.45
CA ARG A 25 -23.88 10.00 -27.33
C ARG A 25 -24.37 8.62 -27.77
N ARG A 26 -23.47 7.62 -27.87
CA ARG A 26 -23.87 6.25 -28.25
C ARG A 26 -24.65 5.54 -27.15
N PHE A 27 -24.53 6.00 -25.91
CA PHE A 27 -25.39 5.58 -24.81
C PHE A 27 -26.70 6.38 -24.72
N GLY A 28 -26.88 7.39 -25.58
CA GLY A 28 -28.07 8.25 -25.59
C GLY A 28 -28.02 9.42 -24.61
N LEU A 29 -26.85 9.72 -24.01
CA LEU A 29 -26.69 10.93 -23.20
C LEU A 29 -26.66 12.17 -24.12
N MET A 30 -27.64 13.06 -23.95
CA MET A 30 -27.76 14.31 -24.70
C MET A 30 -26.88 15.43 -24.10
N LYS A 31 -26.52 16.43 -24.92
CA LYS A 31 -25.70 17.59 -24.50
C LYS A 31 -26.33 18.42 -23.37
N SER A 32 -27.65 18.36 -23.20
CA SER A 32 -28.42 19.13 -22.22
C SER A 32 -28.79 18.33 -20.97
N GLN A 33 -28.43 17.05 -20.90
CA GLN A 33 -28.85 16.20 -19.78
C GLN A 33 -28.04 16.54 -18.52
N PRO A 34 -28.69 16.79 -17.37
CA PRO A 34 -27.98 17.08 -16.14
C PRO A 34 -27.16 15.87 -15.70
N LEU A 35 -25.88 16.13 -15.42
CA LEU A 35 -25.00 15.15 -14.82
C LEU A 35 -25.13 15.24 -13.31
N LEU A 36 -25.22 14.08 -12.66
CA LEU A 36 -25.19 13.97 -11.21
C LEU A 36 -23.75 14.11 -10.71
N PHE A 37 -22.80 13.49 -11.42
CA PHE A 37 -21.39 13.62 -11.13
C PHE A 37 -20.51 13.25 -12.31
N THR A 38 -19.23 13.61 -12.24
CA THR A 38 -18.19 13.13 -13.13
C THR A 38 -16.93 12.84 -12.32
N SER A 39 -16.22 11.77 -12.68
CA SER A 39 -14.88 11.48 -12.18
C SER A 39 -13.96 11.24 -13.36
N MET A 40 -12.79 11.88 -13.37
CA MET A 40 -11.71 11.61 -14.31
C MET A 40 -10.48 11.27 -13.48
N SER A 41 -10.01 10.04 -13.59
CA SER A 41 -8.76 9.56 -13.01
C SER A 41 -8.08 8.59 -13.99
N LYS A 42 -6.80 8.28 -13.75
CA LYS A 42 -6.06 7.27 -14.55
C LYS A 42 -6.79 5.93 -14.61
N LYS A 43 -7.46 5.57 -13.51
CA LYS A 43 -8.35 4.41 -13.46
C LYS A 43 -9.67 4.77 -14.13
N TYR A 44 -10.46 5.61 -13.49
CA TYR A 44 -11.84 6.02 -13.75
C TYR A 44 -12.14 7.15 -14.74
N ASN A 45 -12.75 6.94 -15.92
CA ASN A 45 -13.42 8.03 -16.65
C ASN A 45 -14.94 7.86 -16.62
N ILE A 46 -15.56 8.33 -15.53
CA ILE A 46 -16.96 8.07 -15.20
C ILE A 46 -17.81 9.32 -15.32
N VAL A 47 -19.02 9.14 -15.85
CA VAL A 47 -20.13 10.08 -15.69
C VAL A 47 -21.33 9.39 -15.05
N GLY A 48 -21.96 10.07 -14.11
CA GLY A 48 -23.23 9.67 -13.51
C GLY A 48 -24.36 10.60 -13.92
N SER A 49 -25.53 10.08 -14.30
CA SER A 49 -26.71 10.88 -14.63
C SER A 49 -28.00 10.14 -14.27
N ILE A 50 -29.05 10.89 -13.92
CA ILE A 50 -30.40 10.33 -13.76
C ILE A 50 -31.07 10.33 -15.13
N ARG A 51 -31.58 9.17 -15.54
CA ARG A 51 -32.25 8.95 -16.83
C ARG A 51 -33.66 8.45 -16.60
N ASN A 52 -34.60 8.88 -17.44
CA ASN A 52 -35.92 8.27 -17.46
C ASN A 52 -35.85 6.90 -18.15
N ALA A 53 -36.70 5.98 -17.71
CA ALA A 53 -36.82 4.65 -18.29
C ALA A 53 -37.16 4.71 -19.78
N ASP A 54 -37.99 5.68 -20.20
CA ASP A 54 -38.41 5.87 -21.59
C ASP A 54 -37.26 6.32 -22.51
N ASP A 55 -36.23 6.95 -21.95
CA ASP A 55 -35.03 7.39 -22.67
C ASP A 55 -33.98 6.26 -22.81
N ILE A 56 -34.28 5.06 -22.31
CA ILE A 56 -33.38 3.92 -22.25
C ILE A 56 -34.00 2.73 -23.00
N LYS A 57 -33.26 2.22 -23.98
CA LYS A 57 -33.56 0.93 -24.62
C LYS A 57 -33.16 -0.23 -23.70
N LEU A 58 -34.00 -0.54 -22.70
CA LEU A 58 -33.68 -1.51 -21.65
C LEU A 58 -33.38 -2.92 -22.18
N ASN A 59 -33.93 -3.30 -23.33
CA ASN A 59 -33.66 -4.57 -24.02
C ASN A 59 -32.20 -4.73 -24.50
N GLU A 60 -31.44 -3.64 -24.62
CA GLU A 60 -30.03 -3.68 -24.98
C GLU A 60 -29.10 -3.93 -23.78
N TYR A 61 -29.65 -4.04 -22.57
CA TYR A 61 -28.90 -4.26 -21.34
C TYR A 61 -29.06 -5.69 -20.83
N LYS A 62 -27.98 -6.23 -20.27
CA LYS A 62 -27.97 -7.52 -19.58
C LYS A 62 -28.23 -7.32 -18.10
N ASN A 63 -29.03 -8.22 -17.51
CA ASN A 63 -29.16 -8.30 -16.06
C ASN A 63 -27.84 -8.81 -15.46
N VAL A 64 -27.33 -8.10 -14.46
CA VAL A 64 -26.16 -8.50 -13.68
C VAL A 64 -26.60 -8.69 -12.24
N LEU A 65 -26.29 -9.88 -11.71
CA LEU A 65 -26.35 -10.17 -10.28
C LEU A 65 -24.93 -10.39 -9.80
N ASP A 66 -24.44 -9.46 -8.98
CA ASP A 66 -23.07 -9.49 -8.46
C ASP A 66 -23.08 -9.07 -6.98
N ARG A 67 -22.42 -9.82 -6.10
CA ARG A 67 -22.40 -9.61 -4.63
C ARG A 67 -23.78 -9.29 -4.02
N LYS A 68 -24.83 -10.03 -4.44
CA LYS A 68 -26.25 -9.84 -4.04
C LYS A 68 -26.84 -8.46 -4.41
N VAL A 69 -26.24 -7.80 -5.37
CA VAL A 69 -26.67 -6.52 -5.93
C VAL A 69 -27.08 -6.73 -7.38
N TYR A 70 -28.24 -6.17 -7.73
CA TYR A 70 -28.79 -6.24 -9.09
C TYR A 70 -28.63 -4.90 -9.79
N TYR A 71 -28.15 -4.92 -11.03
CA TYR A 71 -28.11 -3.78 -11.93
C TYR A 71 -28.15 -4.26 -13.39
N LEU A 72 -28.40 -3.33 -14.32
CA LEU A 72 -28.36 -3.61 -15.76
C LEU A 72 -27.03 -3.12 -16.33
N MET A 73 -26.50 -3.80 -17.35
CA MET A 73 -25.21 -3.42 -17.95
C MET A 73 -25.21 -3.56 -19.46
N LYS A 74 -24.59 -2.59 -20.14
CA LYS A 74 -24.36 -2.58 -21.58
C LYS A 74 -22.97 -2.07 -21.88
N SER A 75 -22.24 -2.76 -22.74
CA SER A 75 -20.93 -2.33 -23.23
C SER A 75 -20.99 -2.06 -24.73
N ILE A 76 -20.21 -1.08 -25.19
CA ILE A 76 -20.02 -0.76 -26.60
C ILE A 76 -18.54 -0.62 -26.90
N VAL A 77 -18.12 -0.97 -28.11
CA VAL A 77 -16.77 -0.69 -28.60
C VAL A 77 -16.86 0.42 -29.65
N TYR A 78 -16.09 1.49 -29.47
CA TYR A 78 -16.01 2.60 -30.41
C TYR A 78 -14.56 2.98 -30.70
N ARG A 79 -14.12 2.77 -31.95
CA ARG A 79 -12.75 3.06 -32.40
C ARG A 79 -11.66 2.44 -31.51
N GLY A 80 -11.86 1.18 -31.11
CA GLY A 80 -10.91 0.44 -30.27
C GLY A 80 -11.05 0.67 -28.77
N VAL A 81 -11.89 1.60 -28.33
CA VAL A 81 -12.18 1.85 -26.92
C VAL A 81 -13.46 1.11 -26.52
N GLU A 82 -13.37 0.25 -25.51
CA GLU A 82 -14.55 -0.31 -24.83
C GLU A 82 -15.06 0.68 -23.79
N ALA A 83 -16.35 0.99 -23.87
CA ALA A 83 -17.07 1.81 -22.90
C ALA A 83 -18.23 1.01 -22.34
N THR A 84 -18.55 1.20 -21.06
CA THR A 84 -19.60 0.43 -20.37
C THR A 84 -20.53 1.36 -19.61
N GLU A 85 -21.83 1.12 -19.74
CA GLU A 85 -22.89 1.75 -18.96
C GLU A 85 -23.52 0.72 -18.03
N GLY A 86 -23.65 1.10 -16.76
CA GLY A 86 -24.45 0.39 -15.77
C GLY A 86 -25.67 1.22 -15.36
N LEU A 87 -26.81 0.57 -15.18
CA LEU A 87 -28.04 1.20 -14.73
C LEU A 87 -28.51 0.62 -13.39
N ILE A 88 -28.75 1.50 -12.44
CA ILE A 88 -29.32 1.17 -11.13
C ILE A 88 -30.74 1.74 -11.08
N ARG A 89 -31.73 0.89 -10.84
CA ARG A 89 -33.12 1.33 -10.74
C ARG A 89 -33.31 2.15 -9.46
N LEU A 90 -33.83 3.38 -9.59
CA LEU A 90 -34.15 4.25 -8.46
C LEU A 90 -35.63 4.16 -8.08
N ASP A 91 -36.49 4.07 -9.09
CA ASP A 91 -37.93 3.87 -8.97
C ASP A 91 -38.49 3.30 -10.29
N THR A 92 -39.81 3.32 -10.48
CA THR A 92 -40.46 2.75 -11.67
C THR A 92 -40.01 3.43 -12.96
N ASN A 93 -39.72 4.74 -12.91
CA ASN A 93 -39.54 5.59 -14.08
C ASN A 93 -38.10 6.11 -14.22
N ARG A 94 -37.24 5.93 -13.22
CA ARG A 94 -35.88 6.51 -13.22
C ARG A 94 -34.80 5.49 -12.93
N PHE A 95 -33.67 5.66 -13.62
CA PHE A 95 -32.43 4.95 -13.41
C PHE A 95 -31.30 5.93 -13.09
N LEU A 96 -30.40 5.55 -12.20
CA LEU A 96 -29.05 6.11 -12.18
C LEU A 96 -28.24 5.38 -13.25
N SER A 97 -27.78 6.12 -14.24
CA SER A 97 -26.82 5.69 -15.24
C SER A 97 -25.42 6.08 -14.81
N ILE A 98 -24.50 5.13 -14.84
CA ILE A 98 -23.08 5.33 -14.62
C ILE A 98 -22.37 4.82 -15.88
N ILE A 99 -21.58 5.67 -16.53
CA ILE A 99 -20.89 5.33 -17.78
C ILE A 99 -19.40 5.53 -17.60
N ASP A 100 -18.64 4.46 -17.82
CA ASP A 100 -17.20 4.49 -18.01
C ASP A 100 -16.90 4.61 -19.51
N TYR A 101 -16.34 5.74 -19.93
CA TYR A 101 -16.19 6.11 -21.36
C TYR A 101 -14.75 6.01 -21.90
N GLY A 102 -13.87 5.32 -21.18
CA GLY A 102 -12.83 4.48 -21.81
C GLY A 102 -11.56 5.15 -22.35
N GLU A 103 -11.10 6.28 -21.80
CA GLU A 103 -9.72 6.76 -22.06
C GLU A 103 -8.66 6.23 -21.05
N SER A 104 -8.98 5.20 -20.27
CA SER A 104 -8.08 4.65 -19.25
C SER A 104 -7.32 3.42 -19.76
N GLU A 105 -6.00 3.40 -19.61
CA GLU A 105 -5.15 2.22 -19.84
C GLU A 105 -5.51 1.14 -18.81
N ARG A 106 -6.13 0.00 -19.20
CA ARG A 106 -6.54 -1.01 -18.22
C ARG A 106 -6.44 -2.47 -18.69
N GLU A 107 -5.77 -3.26 -17.86
CA GLU A 107 -6.13 -4.66 -17.57
C GLU A 107 -7.31 -4.69 -16.56
N ASN A 108 -8.21 -5.67 -16.65
CA ASN A 108 -9.33 -5.90 -15.71
C ASN A 108 -10.34 -4.74 -15.50
N ALA A 109 -10.46 -3.83 -16.47
CA ALA A 109 -11.36 -2.66 -16.44
C ALA A 109 -12.80 -2.97 -15.99
N LYS A 110 -13.31 -4.12 -16.43
CA LYS A 110 -14.66 -4.59 -16.18
C LYS A 110 -14.90 -4.93 -14.71
N GLU A 111 -13.98 -5.63 -14.05
CA GLU A 111 -14.09 -5.99 -12.64
C GLU A 111 -14.10 -4.76 -11.72
N GLY A 112 -13.26 -3.76 -12.06
CA GLY A 112 -13.27 -2.46 -11.41
C GLY A 112 -14.62 -1.74 -11.53
N PHE A 113 -15.19 -1.75 -12.74
CA PHE A 113 -16.50 -1.13 -13.00
C PHE A 113 -17.64 -1.85 -12.26
N HIS A 114 -17.60 -3.17 -12.15
CA HIS A 114 -18.54 -3.94 -11.31
C HIS A 114 -18.50 -3.48 -9.85
N THR A 115 -17.31 -3.26 -9.29
CA THR A 115 -17.15 -2.76 -7.91
C THR A 115 -17.78 -1.38 -7.73
N ILE A 116 -17.59 -0.47 -8.71
CA ILE A 116 -18.23 0.85 -8.71
C ILE A 116 -19.75 0.74 -8.69
N MET A 117 -20.32 -0.13 -9.53
CA MET A 117 -21.77 -0.36 -9.59
C MET A 117 -22.32 -0.87 -8.26
N ILE A 118 -21.66 -1.87 -7.66
CA ILE A 118 -22.07 -2.47 -6.38
C ILE A 118 -22.06 -1.43 -5.26
N ASN A 119 -20.98 -0.65 -5.16
CA ASN A 119 -20.86 0.39 -4.15
C ASN A 119 -21.90 1.49 -4.36
N SER A 120 -22.18 1.86 -5.61
CA SER A 120 -23.21 2.84 -5.95
C SER A 120 -24.61 2.39 -5.51
N VAL A 121 -24.97 1.12 -5.74
CA VAL A 121 -26.26 0.57 -5.25
C VAL A 121 -26.34 0.61 -3.72
N ARG A 122 -25.26 0.22 -3.04
CA ARG A 122 -25.22 0.21 -1.56
C ARG A 122 -25.43 1.62 -0.99
N ARG A 123 -24.75 2.61 -1.57
CA ARG A 123 -24.88 4.03 -1.19
C ARG A 123 -26.29 4.58 -1.41
N ILE A 124 -26.91 4.25 -2.54
CA ILE A 124 -28.30 4.64 -2.81
C ILE A 124 -29.23 4.03 -1.77
N ARG A 125 -29.05 2.74 -1.44
CA ARG A 125 -29.86 2.05 -0.42
C ARG A 125 -29.66 2.63 0.97
N SER A 126 -28.46 3.10 1.32
CA SER A 126 -28.19 3.78 2.60
C SER A 126 -28.63 5.26 2.61
N GLY A 127 -29.12 5.80 1.49
CA GLY A 127 -29.54 7.21 1.38
C GLY A 127 -28.37 8.19 1.26
N GLU A 128 -27.17 7.72 0.94
CA GLU A 128 -25.99 8.57 0.77
C GLU A 128 -26.03 9.39 -0.53
N SER A 129 -25.50 10.60 -0.48
CA SER A 129 -25.37 11.46 -1.67
C SER A 129 -24.34 10.92 -2.65
N MET A 130 -24.69 10.87 -3.94
CA MET A 130 -23.87 10.37 -5.05
C MET A 130 -22.92 11.45 -5.59
N VAL A 131 -22.04 11.96 -4.74
CA VAL A 131 -20.90 12.83 -5.13
C VAL A 131 -19.69 11.93 -5.43
N PRO A 132 -18.76 12.29 -6.35
CA PRO A 132 -17.47 11.62 -6.47
C PRO A 132 -16.82 11.63 -5.09
N VAL A 133 -16.59 10.44 -4.53
CA VAL A 133 -15.78 10.33 -3.32
C VAL A 133 -14.36 10.50 -3.81
N LEU A 134 -13.76 11.65 -3.53
CA LEU A 134 -12.35 11.87 -3.80
C LEU A 134 -11.58 10.85 -2.93
N ASN A 135 -10.78 10.03 -3.58
CA ASN A 135 -9.97 9.03 -2.91
C ASN A 135 -8.53 9.56 -2.78
N PRO A 136 -8.08 9.90 -1.57
CA PRO A 136 -6.75 10.46 -1.37
C PRO A 136 -5.63 9.50 -1.77
N PHE A 137 -5.86 8.18 -1.82
CA PHE A 137 -4.86 7.24 -2.35
C PHE A 137 -4.71 7.32 -3.88
N GLU A 138 -5.79 7.59 -4.61
CA GLU A 138 -5.72 7.78 -6.07
C GLU A 138 -5.02 9.09 -6.41
N ASP A 139 -5.35 10.16 -5.70
CA ASP A 139 -4.68 11.46 -5.87
C ASP A 139 -3.19 11.38 -5.46
N ALA A 140 -2.87 10.63 -4.38
CA ALA A 140 -1.49 10.42 -3.97
C ALA A 140 -0.69 9.60 -4.99
N GLU A 141 -1.31 8.61 -5.64
CA GLU A 141 -0.70 7.83 -6.73
C GLU A 141 -0.32 8.73 -7.90
N GLU A 142 -1.26 9.55 -8.36
CA GLU A 142 -1.00 10.50 -9.46
C GLU A 142 0.11 11.49 -9.09
N LEU A 143 0.12 11.96 -7.84
CA LEU A 143 1.18 12.82 -7.34
C LEU A 143 2.53 12.07 -7.29
N PHE A 144 2.57 10.80 -6.90
CA PHE A 144 3.80 10.02 -6.84
C PHE A 144 4.40 9.77 -8.22
N GLU A 145 3.58 9.56 -9.25
CA GLU A 145 4.09 9.42 -10.62
C GLU A 145 4.75 10.72 -11.11
N ASN A 146 4.16 11.87 -10.79
CA ASN A 146 4.60 13.19 -11.23
C ASN A 146 5.70 13.83 -10.37
N HIS A 147 5.74 13.48 -9.08
CA HIS A 147 6.57 14.15 -8.07
C HIS A 147 7.44 13.17 -7.27
N GLY A 148 7.33 11.87 -7.53
CA GLY A 148 8.07 10.83 -6.81
C GLY A 148 7.85 10.90 -5.32
N TYR A 149 8.94 10.77 -4.56
CA TYR A 149 8.95 10.84 -3.11
C TYR A 149 8.64 12.22 -2.52
N LEU A 150 8.32 13.25 -3.34
CA LEU A 150 7.78 14.53 -2.86
C LEU A 150 6.25 14.59 -2.86
N ALA A 151 5.56 13.57 -3.40
CA ALA A 151 4.10 13.48 -3.42
C ALA A 151 3.40 13.76 -2.08
N PRO A 152 3.82 13.19 -0.93
CA PRO A 152 3.11 13.42 0.33
C PRO A 152 3.21 14.86 0.85
N TYR A 153 4.13 15.68 0.31
CA TYR A 153 4.23 17.11 0.64
C TYR A 153 3.30 17.99 -0.20
N ILE A 154 2.71 17.43 -1.26
CA ILE A 154 1.77 18.11 -2.16
C ILE A 154 0.34 17.71 -1.84
N LEU A 155 0.10 16.44 -1.50
CA LEU A 155 -1.24 15.90 -1.19
C LEU A 155 -2.04 16.71 -0.15
N PRO A 156 -1.44 17.29 0.91
CA PRO A 156 -2.17 18.14 1.87
C PRO A 156 -2.72 19.43 1.26
N ILE A 157 -2.15 19.91 0.13
CA ILE A 157 -2.59 21.12 -0.57
C ILE A 157 -3.95 20.82 -1.21
N GLY A 158 -5.02 21.19 -0.51
CA GLY A 158 -6.40 20.86 -0.87
C GLY A 158 -6.97 19.65 -0.13
N GLY A 159 -6.32 19.16 0.94
CA GLY A 159 -6.80 18.04 1.75
C GLY A 159 -8.19 18.23 2.38
N ASN A 160 -8.64 19.49 2.50
CA ASN A 160 -10.00 19.83 2.95
C ASN A 160 -11.11 19.35 2.00
N LYS A 161 -10.78 18.96 0.76
CA LYS A 161 -11.73 18.44 -0.21
C LYS A 161 -12.20 17.01 0.09
N TYR A 162 -11.44 16.25 0.87
CA TYR A 162 -11.76 14.85 1.17
C TYR A 162 -12.78 14.78 2.31
N LYS A 163 -13.87 14.04 2.10
CA LYS A 163 -14.87 13.79 3.16
C LYS A 163 -14.29 12.87 4.25
N GLU A 164 -13.53 11.86 3.85
CA GLU A 164 -12.89 10.89 4.76
C GLU A 164 -11.48 11.34 5.12
N GLN A 165 -11.36 12.15 6.18
CA GLN A 165 -10.07 12.64 6.66
C GLN A 165 -9.17 11.52 7.22
N SER A 166 -9.76 10.44 7.74
CA SER A 166 -9.02 9.24 8.16
C SER A 166 -8.31 8.57 6.98
N LEU A 167 -8.98 8.45 5.83
CA LEU A 167 -8.40 7.88 4.62
C LEU A 167 -7.28 8.76 4.06
N LEU A 168 -7.43 10.10 4.13
CA LEU A 168 -6.35 11.05 3.78
C LEU A 168 -5.14 10.84 4.68
N THR A 169 -5.38 10.74 5.98
CA THR A 169 -4.33 10.52 6.98
C THR A 169 -3.57 9.22 6.69
N GLN A 170 -4.30 8.16 6.36
CA GLN A 170 -3.70 6.87 6.00
C GLN A 170 -2.86 6.95 4.73
N ALA A 171 -3.33 7.65 3.69
CA ALA A 171 -2.57 7.89 2.48
C ALA A 171 -1.29 8.69 2.80
N LEU A 172 -1.41 9.79 3.56
CA LEU A 172 -0.26 10.60 3.96
C LEU A 172 0.78 9.78 4.72
N ALA A 173 0.37 9.02 5.75
CA ALA A 173 1.29 8.18 6.53
C ALA A 173 2.03 7.18 5.62
N THR A 174 1.31 6.52 4.71
CA THR A 174 1.89 5.54 3.78
C THR A 174 2.91 6.18 2.84
N TYR A 175 2.57 7.31 2.20
CA TYR A 175 3.50 7.95 1.27
C TYR A 175 4.67 8.67 1.98
N TYR A 176 4.46 9.19 3.19
CA TYR A 176 5.57 9.72 4.01
C TYR A 176 6.56 8.63 4.42
N SER A 177 6.11 7.38 4.61
CA SER A 177 7.02 6.25 4.89
C SER A 177 7.91 5.97 3.68
N PHE A 178 7.35 6.00 2.46
CA PHE A 178 8.11 5.84 1.22
C PHE A 178 9.21 6.91 1.07
N SER A 179 8.95 8.12 1.55
CA SER A 179 9.88 9.25 1.54
C SER A 179 10.92 9.24 2.66
N GLY A 180 10.90 8.23 3.54
CA GLY A 180 11.84 8.11 4.67
C GLY A 180 11.65 9.14 5.79
N THR A 181 10.46 9.74 5.90
CA THR A 181 10.19 10.85 6.83
C THR A 181 9.34 10.45 8.02
N GLN A 182 9.93 9.66 8.92
CA GLN A 182 9.23 9.03 10.05
C GLN A 182 8.49 10.03 10.95
N ASP A 183 9.06 11.22 11.22
CA ASP A 183 8.38 12.26 12.00
C ASP A 183 7.05 12.70 11.37
N SER A 184 6.98 12.75 10.04
CA SER A 184 5.75 13.09 9.31
C SER A 184 4.75 11.94 9.38
N VAL A 185 5.22 10.68 9.33
CA VAL A 185 4.40 9.49 9.55
C VAL A 185 3.75 9.57 10.94
N SER A 186 4.54 9.75 12.00
CA SER A 186 4.02 9.79 13.38
C SER A 186 3.05 10.96 13.61
N LYS A 187 3.23 12.10 12.93
CA LYS A 187 2.26 13.21 12.96
C LYS A 187 0.94 12.86 12.29
N ALA A 188 0.99 12.19 11.14
CA ALA A 188 -0.21 11.69 10.47
C ALA A 188 -0.88 10.62 11.35
N GLU A 189 -0.12 9.69 11.91
CA GLU A 189 -0.61 8.60 12.74
C GLU A 189 -1.40 9.03 13.97
N LYS A 190 -1.04 10.15 14.60
CA LYS A 190 -1.79 10.70 15.75
C LYS A 190 -3.27 10.98 15.44
N SER A 191 -3.63 11.08 14.17
CA SER A 191 -5.01 11.28 13.70
C SER A 191 -5.73 9.97 13.34
N PHE A 192 -5.07 8.80 13.43
CA PHE A 192 -5.74 7.51 13.23
C PHE A 192 -6.67 7.24 14.40
N ILE A 193 -7.95 7.07 14.09
CA ILE A 193 -8.95 6.62 15.05
C ILE A 193 -8.75 5.11 15.24
N GLY A 194 -8.45 4.66 16.46
CA GLY A 194 -8.59 3.23 16.84
C GLY A 194 -7.34 2.50 17.35
N PHE A 195 -6.19 3.15 17.51
CA PHE A 195 -5.04 2.57 18.21
C PHE A 195 -4.92 3.17 19.62
N ASN A 196 -4.72 2.31 20.64
CA ASN A 196 -4.62 2.78 22.01
C ASN A 196 -3.23 3.40 22.23
N ASN A 197 -3.19 4.69 22.58
CA ASN A 197 -1.98 5.32 23.10
C ASN A 197 -1.78 4.90 24.56
N GLU A 198 -1.33 3.66 24.76
CA GLU A 198 -1.03 3.12 26.08
C GLU A 198 0.37 3.52 26.52
N THR A 199 0.51 3.81 27.82
CA THR A 199 1.83 3.88 28.47
C THR A 199 2.19 2.49 28.97
N ILE A 200 3.28 1.94 28.47
CA ILE A 200 3.81 0.63 28.85
C ILE A 200 4.82 0.81 29.99
N ALA A 201 4.82 -0.11 30.96
CA ALA A 201 5.83 -0.16 32.02
C ALA A 201 6.99 -1.10 31.64
N VAL A 202 8.24 -0.70 31.92
CA VAL A 202 9.45 -1.49 31.55
C VAL A 202 9.42 -2.91 32.08
N LYS A 203 8.89 -3.14 33.28
CA LYS A 203 8.81 -4.48 33.89
C LYS A 203 8.04 -5.51 33.04
N ASN A 204 7.27 -5.05 32.06
CA ASN A 204 6.50 -5.89 31.14
C ASN A 204 7.28 -6.20 29.84
N LEU A 205 8.53 -5.72 29.70
CA LEU A 205 9.28 -5.78 28.47
C LEU A 205 10.46 -6.76 28.57
N LEU A 206 10.49 -7.73 27.65
CA LEU A 206 11.62 -8.66 27.48
C LEU A 206 12.21 -8.52 26.08
N PRO A 207 13.54 -8.64 25.88
CA PRO A 207 14.13 -8.60 24.54
C PRO A 207 13.49 -9.62 23.58
N ALA A 208 12.93 -9.16 22.46
CA ALA A 208 12.08 -10.01 21.62
C ALA A 208 12.85 -11.04 20.80
N THR A 209 14.04 -10.67 20.31
CA THR A 209 14.77 -11.43 19.30
C THR A 209 15.08 -12.86 19.72
N ALA A 210 15.63 -13.06 20.93
CA ALA A 210 16.04 -14.38 21.40
C ALA A 210 14.82 -15.29 21.61
N GLU A 211 13.75 -14.75 22.18
CA GLU A 211 12.53 -15.49 22.45
C GLU A 211 11.77 -15.87 21.18
N ILE A 212 11.67 -14.97 20.21
CA ILE A 212 11.10 -15.30 18.89
C ILE A 212 11.88 -16.45 18.26
N LEU A 213 13.21 -16.38 18.23
CA LEU A 213 14.02 -17.44 17.64
C LEU A 213 13.87 -18.78 18.38
N ASN A 214 13.74 -18.74 19.71
CA ASN A 214 13.46 -19.94 20.49
C ASN A 214 12.11 -20.55 20.10
N GLN A 215 11.05 -19.74 20.04
CA GLN A 215 9.70 -20.22 19.72
C GLN A 215 9.53 -20.65 18.26
N THR A 216 10.29 -20.08 17.31
CA THR A 216 10.21 -20.43 15.89
C THR A 216 10.92 -21.74 15.54
N HIS A 217 11.75 -22.29 16.42
CA HIS A 217 12.58 -23.47 16.14
C HIS A 217 11.76 -24.70 15.68
N ASP A 218 10.55 -24.89 16.21
CA ASP A 218 9.69 -26.03 15.91
C ASP A 218 8.44 -25.65 15.09
N LYS A 219 8.46 -24.48 14.44
CA LYS A 219 7.31 -23.97 13.68
C LYS A 219 7.51 -24.16 12.19
N GLU A 220 6.46 -24.58 11.50
CA GLU A 220 6.45 -24.67 10.04
C GLU A 220 6.08 -23.35 9.39
N VAL A 221 5.21 -22.57 10.03
CA VAL A 221 4.70 -21.29 9.53
C VAL A 221 4.78 -20.26 10.64
N VAL A 222 5.38 -19.11 10.34
CA VAL A 222 5.46 -17.95 11.23
C VAL A 222 4.90 -16.75 10.49
N MET A 223 3.93 -16.05 11.08
CA MET A 223 3.29 -14.88 10.49
C MET A 223 3.59 -13.65 11.35
N PHE A 224 4.29 -12.67 10.78
CA PHE A 224 4.42 -11.34 11.34
C PHE A 224 3.37 -10.43 10.69
N ASN A 225 2.80 -9.50 11.45
CA ASN A 225 2.06 -8.41 10.83
C ASN A 225 2.90 -7.12 10.72
N THR A 226 2.41 -6.21 9.88
CA THR A 226 2.98 -4.89 9.66
C THR A 226 1.87 -3.87 9.42
N ALA A 227 2.02 -2.69 9.98
CA ALA A 227 1.36 -1.50 9.45
C ALA A 227 2.16 -1.00 8.24
N HIS A 228 1.52 -0.78 7.10
CA HIS A 228 2.22 -0.46 5.85
C HIS A 228 2.97 0.87 5.83
N HIS A 229 2.67 1.76 6.78
CA HIS A 229 3.34 3.04 6.95
C HIS A 229 4.46 3.00 8.00
N ARG A 230 4.76 1.82 8.57
CA ARG A 230 5.73 1.61 9.65
C ARG A 230 6.90 0.75 9.15
N PRO A 231 7.91 1.36 8.50
CA PRO A 231 9.04 0.62 7.91
C PRO A 231 9.82 -0.20 8.95
N GLU A 232 9.80 0.20 10.22
CA GLU A 232 10.43 -0.53 11.33
C GLU A 232 9.97 -1.98 11.45
N HIS A 233 8.74 -2.30 11.05
CA HIS A 233 8.21 -3.67 11.08
C HIS A 233 8.89 -4.56 10.04
N ALA A 234 9.03 -4.06 8.80
CA ALA A 234 9.72 -4.77 7.73
C ALA A 234 11.23 -4.86 8.04
N TYR A 235 11.81 -3.81 8.62
CA TYR A 235 13.20 -3.79 9.04
C TYR A 235 13.49 -4.85 10.11
N PHE A 236 12.63 -4.97 11.12
CA PHE A 236 12.76 -5.98 12.17
C PHE A 236 12.76 -7.40 11.61
N VAL A 237 11.80 -7.74 10.76
CA VAL A 237 11.75 -9.06 10.09
C VAL A 237 13.02 -9.30 9.29
N GLY A 238 13.52 -8.28 8.58
CA GLY A 238 14.79 -8.33 7.85
C GLY A 238 15.99 -8.73 8.73
N GLN A 239 16.09 -8.20 9.95
CA GLN A 239 17.14 -8.55 10.90
C GLN A 239 17.06 -10.01 11.39
N LEU A 240 15.89 -10.62 11.34
CA LEU A 240 15.68 -12.01 11.75
C LEU A 240 15.96 -13.01 10.62
N LEU A 241 15.85 -12.59 9.34
CA LEU A 241 15.88 -13.51 8.19
C LEU A 241 17.09 -14.45 8.16
N HIS A 242 18.29 -13.98 8.48
CA HIS A 242 19.47 -14.85 8.47
C HIS A 242 19.39 -15.98 9.52
N ARG A 243 18.91 -15.69 10.73
CA ARG A 243 18.75 -16.69 11.80
C ARG A 243 17.57 -17.61 11.54
N LEU A 244 16.49 -17.08 10.98
CA LEU A 244 15.37 -17.91 10.53
C LEU A 244 15.80 -18.80 9.36
N ARG A 245 16.68 -18.34 8.47
CA ARG A 245 17.25 -19.15 7.40
C ARG A 245 18.05 -20.33 7.97
N ASP A 246 18.86 -20.08 8.99
CA ASP A 246 19.62 -21.10 9.71
C ASP A 246 18.70 -22.11 10.42
N GLN A 247 17.48 -21.71 10.81
CA GLN A 247 16.42 -22.59 11.36
C GLN A 247 15.62 -23.35 10.27
N GLY A 248 16.00 -23.26 9.00
CA GLY A 248 15.36 -23.99 7.91
C GLY A 248 14.16 -23.29 7.26
N PHE A 249 13.89 -22.03 7.59
CA PHE A 249 12.96 -21.22 6.80
C PHE A 249 13.52 -21.02 5.40
N THR A 250 12.67 -21.20 4.40
CA THR A 250 13.08 -21.23 2.97
C THR A 250 12.26 -20.27 2.11
N HIS A 251 11.09 -19.85 2.61
CA HIS A 251 10.16 -19.00 1.86
C HIS A 251 9.78 -17.76 2.69
N LEU A 252 9.61 -16.64 2.00
CA LEU A 252 9.07 -15.40 2.54
C LEU A 252 7.87 -14.98 1.69
N ALA A 253 6.66 -15.07 2.26
CA ALA A 253 5.43 -14.64 1.64
C ALA A 253 5.10 -13.20 2.02
N LEU A 254 4.80 -12.36 1.03
CA LEU A 254 4.56 -10.92 1.21
C LEU A 254 3.22 -10.51 0.57
N GLU A 255 2.40 -9.78 1.34
CA GLU A 255 1.18 -9.15 0.82
C GLU A 255 1.50 -8.09 -0.25
N ALA A 256 2.68 -7.49 -0.14
CA ALA A 256 3.15 -6.43 -1.03
C ALA A 256 3.32 -6.87 -2.50
N LEU A 257 3.30 -8.18 -2.78
CA LEU A 257 3.57 -8.76 -4.08
C LEU A 257 2.34 -9.52 -4.62
N GLY A 258 2.07 -9.32 -5.92
CA GLY A 258 1.16 -10.15 -6.71
C GLY A 258 1.93 -11.32 -7.34
N ASP A 259 2.44 -11.12 -8.56
CA ASP A 259 3.37 -12.05 -9.19
C ASP A 259 4.81 -11.75 -8.74
N SER A 260 5.48 -12.77 -8.20
CA SER A 260 6.85 -12.69 -7.68
C SER A 260 7.91 -13.20 -8.68
N SER A 261 7.50 -13.74 -9.83
CA SER A 261 8.39 -14.36 -10.81
C SER A 261 9.45 -13.38 -11.33
N ASN A 262 9.05 -12.15 -11.60
CA ASN A 262 9.91 -11.09 -12.11
C ASN A 262 10.95 -10.62 -11.08
N VAL A 263 10.53 -10.37 -9.83
CA VAL A 263 11.45 -9.96 -8.76
C VAL A 263 12.45 -11.08 -8.43
N MET A 264 11.99 -12.34 -8.36
CA MET A 264 12.87 -13.49 -8.13
C MET A 264 13.89 -13.70 -9.25
N LYS A 265 13.48 -13.55 -10.51
CA LYS A 265 14.40 -13.66 -11.66
C LYS A 265 15.43 -12.53 -11.69
N ARG A 266 15.01 -11.32 -11.33
CA ARG A 266 15.84 -10.10 -11.39
C ARG A 266 16.81 -10.00 -10.23
N GLY A 267 16.44 -10.54 -9.06
CA GLY A 267 17.23 -10.52 -7.84
C GLY A 267 17.02 -9.29 -6.97
N PHE A 268 16.21 -8.33 -7.42
CA PHE A 268 15.88 -7.11 -6.69
C PHE A 268 14.52 -6.53 -7.11
N ALA A 269 13.91 -5.78 -6.20
CA ALA A 269 12.61 -5.16 -6.36
C ALA A 269 12.64 -3.83 -7.12
N THR A 270 11.55 -3.55 -7.83
CA THR A 270 11.33 -2.36 -8.67
C THR A 270 9.94 -1.76 -8.45
N LEU A 271 9.70 -0.56 -8.99
CA LEU A 271 8.42 0.16 -8.88
C LEU A 271 7.22 -0.64 -9.45
N ASP A 272 7.48 -1.60 -10.32
CA ASP A 272 6.48 -2.41 -11.00
C ASP A 272 6.04 -3.64 -10.20
N ASP A 273 6.75 -3.99 -9.12
CA ASP A 273 6.52 -5.25 -8.40
C ASP A 273 5.40 -5.16 -7.35
N GLY A 274 5.00 -3.95 -6.94
CA GLY A 274 3.87 -3.77 -6.03
C GLY A 274 3.77 -2.39 -5.38
N PHE A 275 2.60 -2.08 -4.83
CA PHE A 275 2.33 -0.77 -4.22
C PHE A 275 3.19 -0.52 -2.97
N TYR A 276 3.18 -1.46 -2.02
CA TYR A 276 3.96 -1.33 -0.78
C TYR A 276 5.46 -1.58 -0.95
N VAL A 277 5.88 -2.13 -2.09
CA VAL A 277 7.30 -2.33 -2.45
C VAL A 277 8.02 -0.99 -2.67
N ARG A 278 7.28 0.10 -2.91
CA ARG A 278 7.81 1.44 -3.11
C ARG A 278 8.43 2.05 -1.85
N ASP A 279 8.16 1.45 -0.68
CA ASP A 279 8.92 1.72 0.54
C ASP A 279 10.34 1.13 0.40
N PRO A 280 11.40 1.95 0.47
CA PRO A 280 12.79 1.49 0.41
C PRO A 280 13.10 0.36 1.39
N VAL A 281 12.49 0.33 2.58
CA VAL A 281 12.76 -0.67 3.60
C VAL A 281 12.11 -2.01 3.25
N MET A 282 10.89 -1.99 2.67
CA MET A 282 10.25 -3.19 2.12
C MET A 282 11.05 -3.76 0.95
N ALA A 283 11.52 -2.91 0.03
CA ALA A 283 12.37 -3.34 -1.07
C ALA A 283 13.70 -3.94 -0.56
N ASN A 284 14.32 -3.34 0.45
CA ASN A 284 15.52 -3.86 1.09
C ASN A 284 15.29 -5.23 1.74
N LEU A 285 14.14 -5.44 2.40
CA LEU A 285 13.74 -6.74 2.94
C LEU A 285 13.67 -7.81 1.83
N ILE A 286 13.00 -7.49 0.72
CA ILE A 286 12.87 -8.40 -0.44
C ILE A 286 14.25 -8.75 -1.00
N ASN A 287 15.06 -7.74 -1.30
CA ASN A 287 16.40 -7.93 -1.86
C ASN A 287 17.29 -8.76 -0.93
N HIS A 288 17.19 -8.52 0.38
CA HIS A 288 17.92 -9.28 1.39
C HIS A 288 17.46 -10.74 1.48
N ALA A 289 16.15 -10.99 1.46
CA ALA A 289 15.60 -12.34 1.46
C ALA A 289 16.11 -13.15 0.26
N ILE A 290 16.08 -12.55 -0.95
CA ILE A 290 16.61 -13.19 -2.16
C ILE A 290 18.11 -13.46 -2.04
N ALA A 291 18.89 -12.49 -1.55
CA ALA A 291 20.33 -12.66 -1.34
C ALA A 291 20.68 -13.77 -0.32
N LEU A 292 19.80 -14.03 0.66
CA LEU A 292 19.90 -15.15 1.60
C LEU A 292 19.39 -16.48 1.03
N GLY A 293 18.91 -16.49 -0.22
CA GLY A 293 18.39 -17.68 -0.88
C GLY A 293 17.00 -18.10 -0.39
N PHE A 294 16.18 -17.15 0.08
CA PHE A 294 14.75 -17.38 0.24
C PHE A 294 14.04 -17.34 -1.12
N GLN A 295 13.02 -18.17 -1.26
CA GLN A 295 12.02 -18.00 -2.30
C GLN A 295 10.99 -16.97 -1.82
N VAL A 296 10.98 -15.78 -2.44
CA VAL A 296 9.99 -14.73 -2.15
C VAL A 296 8.75 -14.98 -2.99
N ILE A 297 7.57 -14.93 -2.35
CA ILE A 297 6.28 -15.22 -2.97
C ILE A 297 5.24 -14.17 -2.61
N GLY A 298 4.37 -13.83 -3.56
CA GLY A 298 3.19 -12.99 -3.35
C GLY A 298 1.97 -13.83 -3.04
N TYR A 299 1.09 -13.34 -2.17
CA TYR A 299 -0.16 -14.06 -1.81
C TYR A 299 -1.42 -13.21 -1.88
N GLU A 300 -1.31 -11.95 -2.30
CA GLU A 300 -2.47 -11.07 -2.47
C GLU A 300 -3.57 -11.72 -3.34
N SER A 301 -4.82 -11.42 -3.03
CA SER A 301 -5.98 -11.98 -3.72
C SER A 301 -6.95 -10.89 -4.15
N SER A 302 -7.41 -10.97 -5.40
CA SER A 302 -8.52 -10.16 -5.91
C SER A 302 -9.90 -10.77 -5.59
N SER A 303 -9.96 -11.88 -4.85
CA SER A 303 -11.22 -12.53 -4.46
C SER A 303 -12.14 -11.62 -3.65
N VAL A 304 -13.44 -11.91 -3.71
CA VAL A 304 -14.48 -11.16 -2.96
C VAL A 304 -14.27 -11.27 -1.45
N ASP A 305 -13.97 -12.47 -0.97
CA ASP A 305 -13.46 -12.67 0.39
C ASP A 305 -11.92 -12.67 0.30
N ARG A 306 -11.34 -11.50 0.50
CA ARG A 306 -9.88 -11.30 0.39
C ARG A 306 -9.12 -12.13 1.43
N GLU A 307 -9.62 -12.20 2.66
CA GLU A 307 -9.00 -12.96 3.76
C GLU A 307 -8.92 -14.46 3.41
N GLN A 308 -10.04 -15.02 2.93
CA GLN A 308 -10.09 -16.42 2.52
C GLN A 308 -9.23 -16.69 1.27
N GLY A 309 -9.22 -15.78 0.30
CA GLY A 309 -8.42 -15.93 -0.92
C GLY A 309 -6.91 -15.86 -0.64
N GLN A 310 -6.48 -14.92 0.19
CA GLN A 310 -5.09 -14.82 0.65
C GLN A 310 -4.68 -16.10 1.41
N ALA A 311 -5.53 -16.60 2.31
CA ALA A 311 -5.30 -17.85 3.02
C ALA A 311 -5.17 -19.06 2.08
N LYS A 312 -6.01 -19.13 1.03
CA LYS A 312 -5.92 -20.18 0.01
C LYS A 312 -4.64 -20.08 -0.80
N ASN A 313 -4.22 -18.88 -1.20
CA ASN A 313 -2.96 -18.68 -1.92
C ASN A 313 -1.76 -19.14 -1.08
N LEU A 314 -1.74 -18.78 0.21
CA LEU A 314 -0.72 -19.25 1.16
C LEU A 314 -0.77 -20.77 1.35
N ALA A 315 -1.96 -21.36 1.50
CA ALA A 315 -2.14 -22.79 1.64
C ALA A 315 -1.64 -23.54 0.40
N ASP A 316 -2.00 -23.09 -0.80
CA ASP A 316 -1.54 -23.67 -2.07
C ASP A 316 -0.02 -23.59 -2.19
N GLN A 317 0.59 -22.50 -1.73
CA GLN A 317 2.04 -22.35 -1.73
C GLN A 317 2.71 -23.23 -0.67
N THR A 318 2.13 -23.36 0.52
CA THR A 318 2.65 -24.15 1.65
C THR A 318 2.55 -25.65 1.41
N LEU A 319 1.39 -26.13 0.93
CA LEU A 319 1.13 -27.55 0.65
C LEU A 319 1.91 -28.07 -0.55
N LYS A 320 2.31 -27.19 -1.49
CA LYS A 320 3.22 -27.53 -2.59
C LYS A 320 4.67 -27.66 -2.14
N LEU A 321 5.02 -27.15 -0.96
CA LEU A 321 6.38 -27.31 -0.47
C LEU A 321 6.62 -28.79 -0.11
N LYS A 322 7.77 -29.34 -0.49
CA LYS A 322 8.19 -30.67 -0.05
C LYS A 322 8.23 -30.71 1.49
N LYS A 323 8.06 -31.89 2.07
CA LYS A 323 8.20 -32.11 3.52
C LYS A 323 9.52 -31.48 4.03
N GLY A 324 9.43 -30.52 4.96
CA GLY A 324 10.60 -29.87 5.59
C GLY A 324 10.84 -28.39 5.24
N HIS A 325 10.12 -27.80 4.30
CA HIS A 325 10.22 -26.35 4.04
C HIS A 325 9.37 -25.54 5.02
N ARG A 326 9.93 -24.48 5.59
CA ARG A 326 9.24 -23.56 6.51
C ARG A 326 9.03 -22.18 5.90
N LEU A 327 7.91 -21.56 6.24
CA LEU A 327 7.38 -20.33 5.65
C LEU A 327 7.33 -19.18 6.66
N ILE A 328 7.84 -18.02 6.26
CA ILE A 328 7.60 -16.75 6.94
C ILE A 328 6.56 -15.97 6.13
N VAL A 329 5.57 -15.38 6.79
CA VAL A 329 4.57 -14.51 6.17
C VAL A 329 4.67 -13.11 6.79
N LEU A 330 4.62 -12.06 5.97
CA LEU A 330 4.46 -10.68 6.42
C LEU A 330 3.15 -10.10 5.88
N ALA A 331 2.21 -9.86 6.79
CA ALA A 331 0.84 -9.44 6.46
C ALA A 331 0.46 -8.07 7.02
N GLY A 332 -0.46 -7.39 6.37
CA GLY A 332 -1.04 -6.14 6.85
C GLY A 332 -1.88 -6.33 8.11
N TYR A 333 -1.61 -5.54 9.15
CA TYR A 333 -2.49 -5.40 10.33
C TYR A 333 -3.08 -6.71 10.88
N ALA A 334 -4.41 -6.80 10.97
CA ALA A 334 -5.11 -7.89 11.64
C ALA A 334 -5.22 -9.18 10.80
N HIS A 335 -4.61 -9.27 9.62
CA HIS A 335 -4.69 -10.49 8.79
C HIS A 335 -4.19 -11.74 9.52
N ILE A 336 -3.25 -11.57 10.45
CA ILE A 336 -2.70 -12.69 11.23
C ILE A 336 -3.54 -13.10 12.45
N ASP A 337 -4.65 -12.40 12.73
CA ASP A 337 -5.45 -12.67 13.92
C ASP A 337 -6.21 -14.01 13.80
N GLU A 338 -6.08 -14.88 14.80
CA GLU A 338 -6.66 -16.22 14.81
C GLU A 338 -8.11 -16.24 15.35
N THR A 339 -8.53 -15.24 16.11
CA THR A 339 -9.78 -15.28 16.89
C THR A 339 -10.83 -14.25 16.45
N MET A 340 -10.41 -13.17 15.78
CA MET A 340 -11.27 -12.07 15.37
C MET A 340 -12.42 -12.53 14.47
N ARG A 341 -13.53 -11.79 14.55
CA ARG A 341 -14.71 -11.96 13.68
C ARG A 341 -15.01 -10.62 12.97
N PRO A 342 -15.28 -10.62 11.65
CA PRO A 342 -15.20 -11.75 10.72
C PRO A 342 -13.79 -12.36 10.67
N LYS A 343 -13.71 -13.65 10.30
CA LYS A 343 -12.45 -14.41 10.31
C LYS A 343 -11.39 -13.71 9.46
N ARG A 344 -10.15 -13.78 9.93
CA ARG A 344 -8.98 -13.26 9.22
C ARG A 344 -8.21 -14.37 8.54
N MET A 345 -7.26 -13.98 7.70
CA MET A 345 -6.45 -14.86 6.88
C MET A 345 -5.80 -15.99 7.69
N ALA A 346 -5.22 -15.73 8.86
CA ALA A 346 -4.61 -16.78 9.69
C ALA A 346 -5.62 -17.85 10.14
N ALA A 347 -6.82 -17.44 10.56
CA ALA A 347 -7.87 -18.37 10.94
C ALA A 347 -8.33 -19.25 9.76
N PHE A 348 -8.50 -18.67 8.57
CA PHE A 348 -8.81 -19.43 7.36
C PHE A 348 -7.66 -20.36 6.96
N PHE A 349 -6.41 -19.91 7.07
CA PHE A 349 -5.23 -20.69 6.74
C PHE A 349 -5.14 -21.95 7.62
N HIS A 350 -5.38 -21.80 8.92
CA HIS A 350 -5.42 -22.92 9.84
C HIS A 350 -6.51 -23.94 9.46
N GLU A 351 -7.72 -23.47 9.11
CA GLU A 351 -8.82 -24.36 8.70
C GLU A 351 -8.53 -25.12 7.40
N ILE A 352 -7.85 -24.48 6.45
CA ILE A 352 -7.54 -25.09 5.14
C ILE A 352 -6.40 -26.11 5.25
N THR A 353 -5.37 -25.80 6.04
CA THR A 353 -4.12 -26.58 6.06
C THR A 353 -4.00 -27.53 7.25
N GLY A 354 -4.73 -27.27 8.34
CA GLY A 354 -4.51 -27.91 9.63
C GLY A 354 -3.26 -27.43 10.38
N ILE A 355 -2.44 -26.55 9.78
CA ILE A 355 -1.24 -25.99 10.40
C ILE A 355 -1.65 -24.82 11.28
N ASN A 356 -1.27 -24.83 12.56
CA ASN A 356 -1.46 -23.67 13.43
C ASN A 356 -0.26 -22.71 13.26
N PRO A 357 -0.42 -21.56 12.59
CA PRO A 357 0.69 -20.63 12.39
C PRO A 357 1.13 -20.02 13.72
N PHE A 358 2.42 -19.70 13.84
CA PHE A 358 2.91 -18.90 14.95
C PHE A 358 2.77 -17.41 14.61
N THR A 359 1.89 -16.68 15.30
CA THR A 359 1.47 -15.32 14.92
C THR A 359 2.09 -14.25 15.84
N ILE A 360 2.74 -13.25 15.24
CA ILE A 360 3.51 -12.22 15.95
C ILE A 360 3.00 -10.84 15.53
N ASP A 361 2.36 -10.14 16.46
CA ASP A 361 1.81 -8.80 16.27
C ASP A 361 2.84 -7.71 16.60
N GLN A 362 3.05 -6.77 15.68
CA GLN A 362 3.84 -5.56 15.82
C GLN A 362 2.97 -4.29 15.84
N THR A 363 1.67 -4.42 15.56
CA THR A 363 0.81 -3.28 15.25
C THR A 363 0.07 -2.72 16.45
N LYS A 364 -0.30 -3.56 17.43
CA LYS A 364 -1.17 -3.15 18.54
C LYS A 364 -0.54 -2.07 19.42
N LEU A 365 0.79 -2.10 19.56
CA LEU A 365 1.57 -1.20 20.41
C LEU A 365 2.38 -0.17 19.61
N MET A 366 2.15 -0.04 18.30
CA MET A 366 3.00 0.82 17.44
C MET A 366 2.95 2.31 17.84
N THR A 367 1.87 2.75 18.53
CA THR A 367 1.72 4.13 19.02
C THR A 367 1.95 4.25 20.53
N SER A 368 2.26 3.15 21.21
CA SER A 368 2.53 3.12 22.65
C SER A 368 3.89 3.70 22.99
N VAL A 369 4.01 4.24 24.20
CA VAL A 369 5.25 4.83 24.73
C VAL A 369 5.65 4.17 26.05
N CYS A 370 6.94 4.12 26.34
CA CYS A 370 7.47 3.64 27.62
C CYS A 370 8.34 4.76 28.23
N ASN A 371 7.90 5.33 29.36
CA ASN A 371 8.50 6.54 29.93
C ASN A 371 9.66 6.23 30.90
N ASP A 372 9.76 4.99 31.37
CA ASP A 372 10.73 4.52 32.35
C ASP A 372 11.83 3.65 31.72
N LEU A 373 11.89 3.56 30.39
CA LEU A 373 12.92 2.78 29.70
C LEU A 373 14.29 3.46 29.85
N GLU A 374 15.20 2.79 30.57
CA GLU A 374 16.59 3.22 30.66
C GLU A 374 17.28 3.10 29.29
N VAL A 375 17.88 4.19 28.83
CA VAL A 375 18.51 4.33 27.52
C VAL A 375 19.66 3.33 27.29
N ASP A 376 20.29 2.86 28.36
CA ASP A 376 21.52 2.06 28.31
C ASP A 376 21.30 0.55 28.08
N ASN A 377 20.06 0.04 28.07
CA ASN A 377 19.78 -1.37 27.83
C ASN A 377 19.29 -1.62 26.38
N ARG A 378 20.25 -1.61 25.45
CA ARG A 378 20.11 -1.51 23.98
C ARG A 378 19.36 -2.67 23.30
N GLN A 379 18.06 -2.76 23.44
CA GLN A 379 17.20 -3.52 22.52
C GLN A 379 16.17 -2.58 21.90
N ASP A 380 15.88 -2.78 20.62
CA ASP A 380 14.91 -1.95 19.92
C ASP A 380 13.50 -2.55 19.94
N VAL A 381 13.38 -3.85 20.18
CA VAL A 381 12.12 -4.59 20.10
C VAL A 381 11.95 -5.48 21.32
N TYR A 382 10.78 -5.37 21.93
CA TYR A 382 10.45 -6.04 23.18
C TYR A 382 9.16 -6.85 23.02
N ILE A 383 9.08 -7.98 23.71
CA ILE A 383 7.83 -8.69 23.94
C ILE A 383 7.08 -7.95 25.04
N TYR A 384 5.81 -7.67 24.78
CA TYR A 384 4.90 -7.06 25.74
C TYR A 384 3.98 -8.09 26.40
N THR A 385 3.38 -8.98 25.60
CA THR A 385 2.54 -10.08 26.11
C THR A 385 2.72 -11.36 25.29
N ASN A 386 2.57 -12.50 25.98
CA ASN A 386 2.40 -13.82 25.38
C ASN A 386 0.90 -14.13 25.27
N LYS A 387 0.52 -15.02 24.34
CA LYS A 387 -0.87 -15.40 24.02
C LYS A 387 -1.77 -15.45 25.25
N ASP A 388 -2.72 -14.54 25.31
CA ASP A 388 -3.95 -14.69 26.09
C ASP A 388 -5.14 -14.76 25.13
N SER A 389 -6.19 -15.46 25.54
CA SER A 389 -7.49 -15.62 24.87
C SER A 389 -8.08 -14.32 24.30
N THR A 390 -7.65 -13.16 24.79
CA THR A 390 -8.09 -11.81 24.41
C THR A 390 -7.27 -11.16 23.29
N THR A 391 -6.09 -11.71 22.96
CA THR A 391 -5.08 -11.02 22.11
C THR A 391 -5.16 -11.35 20.62
N GLY A 392 -5.73 -12.50 20.26
CA GLY A 392 -5.89 -12.94 18.87
C GLY A 392 -4.60 -13.38 18.16
N THR A 393 -3.43 -13.25 18.80
CA THR A 393 -2.11 -13.60 18.27
C THR A 393 -1.22 -14.24 19.34
N ASP A 394 -0.18 -14.98 18.96
CA ASP A 394 0.69 -15.70 19.91
C ASP A 394 1.65 -14.79 20.68
N LEU A 395 2.19 -13.75 20.04
CA LEU A 395 3.08 -12.76 20.63
C LEU A 395 2.67 -11.34 20.24
N GLN A 396 2.77 -10.40 21.18
CA GLN A 396 2.70 -8.96 20.91
C GLN A 396 4.04 -8.30 21.19
N LEU A 397 4.51 -7.54 20.21
CA LEU A 397 5.76 -6.82 20.26
C LEU A 397 5.51 -5.32 20.39
N TRP A 398 6.33 -4.68 21.22
CA TRP A 398 6.57 -3.26 21.14
C TRP A 398 7.84 -3.05 20.30
N ASN A 399 7.65 -2.71 19.03
CA ASN A 399 8.74 -2.40 18.10
C ASN A 399 9.03 -0.90 18.15
N ASN A 400 10.16 -0.53 18.76
CA ASN A 400 10.59 0.85 18.97
C ASN A 400 11.89 1.15 18.20
N ILE A 401 12.09 0.50 17.05
CA ILE A 401 13.25 0.75 16.19
C ILE A 401 13.22 2.19 15.66
N ASN A 402 14.24 2.96 16.02
CA ASN A 402 14.47 4.29 15.44
C ASN A 402 15.19 4.19 14.09
N MET A 403 14.44 4.18 12.99
CA MET A 403 14.97 3.97 11.64
C MET A 403 16.15 4.89 11.24
N PRO A 404 16.17 6.20 11.56
CA PRO A 404 17.32 7.07 11.30
C PRO A 404 18.65 6.59 11.88
N ASP A 405 18.64 5.83 12.97
CA ASP A 405 19.84 5.32 13.64
C ASP A 405 20.29 3.95 13.09
N LYS A 406 19.54 3.39 12.13
CA LYS A 406 19.80 2.05 11.60
C LYS A 406 20.56 2.09 10.27
N PRO A 407 21.44 1.10 10.03
CA PRO A 407 22.07 0.96 8.74
C PRO A 407 21.05 0.67 7.64
N VAL A 408 21.33 1.16 6.45
CA VAL A 408 20.49 0.93 5.28
C VAL A 408 20.72 -0.47 4.72
N GLY A 409 19.65 -1.26 4.68
CA GLY A 409 19.68 -2.63 4.20
C GLY A 409 20.38 -3.58 5.17
N PHE A 410 20.82 -4.72 4.65
CA PHE A 410 21.28 -5.83 5.46
C PHE A 410 22.50 -6.50 4.82
N LYS A 411 23.66 -6.44 5.46
CA LYS A 411 24.87 -7.15 5.04
C LYS A 411 25.51 -7.88 6.21
N ARG A 412 25.67 -9.19 6.05
CA ARG A 412 26.31 -10.04 7.05
C ARG A 412 27.81 -9.79 7.04
N ASN A 413 28.42 -9.70 8.22
CA ASN A 413 29.87 -9.55 8.42
C ASN A 413 30.49 -8.31 7.77
N GLN A 414 29.69 -7.28 7.49
CA GLN A 414 30.17 -5.97 7.04
C GLN A 414 29.80 -4.91 8.07
N ILE A 415 30.69 -3.95 8.26
CA ILE A 415 30.48 -2.84 9.19
C ILE A 415 29.94 -1.66 8.37
N PRO A 416 28.74 -1.13 8.70
CA PRO A 416 28.24 0.06 8.03
C PRO A 416 29.08 1.29 8.41
N ILE A 417 29.27 2.19 7.46
CA ILE A 417 30.03 3.43 7.60
C ILE A 417 29.07 4.61 7.62
N GLU A 418 29.15 5.44 8.67
CA GLU A 418 28.44 6.71 8.72
C GLU A 418 29.00 7.64 7.63
N THR A 419 28.12 8.09 6.75
CA THR A 419 28.43 8.94 5.62
C THR A 419 27.53 10.16 5.65
N ASN A 420 28.08 11.33 5.32
CA ASN A 420 27.30 12.55 5.15
C ASN A 420 26.89 12.72 3.69
N ILE A 421 25.58 12.82 3.45
CA ILE A 421 25.03 13.21 2.15
C ILE A 421 24.59 14.67 2.26
N GLY A 422 25.47 15.56 1.80
CA GLY A 422 25.18 16.98 1.65
C GLY A 422 24.45 17.32 0.36
N LEU A 423 23.81 18.49 0.36
CA LEU A 423 23.28 19.12 -0.85
C LEU A 423 24.41 19.84 -1.60
N PRO A 424 24.55 19.64 -2.94
CA PRO A 424 25.44 20.44 -3.77
C PRO A 424 25.16 21.94 -3.62
N ASP A 425 26.19 22.77 -3.68
CA ASP A 425 26.04 24.23 -3.52
C ASP A 425 25.07 24.85 -4.53
N SER A 426 25.01 24.29 -5.74
CA SER A 426 24.07 24.69 -6.79
C SER A 426 22.59 24.53 -6.39
N LEU A 427 22.28 23.66 -5.42
CA LEU A 427 20.92 23.40 -4.93
C LEU A 427 20.58 24.17 -3.64
N ARG A 428 21.56 24.83 -3.00
CA ARG A 428 21.35 25.55 -1.71
C ARG A 428 20.75 26.95 -1.85
N VAL A 429 20.58 27.44 -3.07
CA VAL A 429 20.17 28.83 -3.37
C VAL A 429 18.66 29.07 -3.36
N THR A 430 17.85 28.06 -3.71
CA THR A 430 16.38 28.17 -3.75
C THR A 430 15.77 27.53 -2.53
N ASP A 431 14.80 28.16 -1.85
CA ASP A 431 14.13 27.55 -0.69
C ASP A 431 13.06 26.52 -1.11
N SER A 432 13.52 25.33 -1.54
CA SER A 432 12.69 24.22 -2.02
C SER A 432 12.94 22.92 -1.24
N LEU A 433 12.01 21.97 -1.36
CA LEU A 433 12.21 20.58 -0.95
C LEU A 433 12.91 19.80 -2.06
N ILE A 434 13.87 18.97 -1.68
CA ILE A 434 14.63 18.09 -2.57
C ILE A 434 14.52 16.68 -2.01
N ALA A 435 14.08 15.74 -2.85
CA ALA A 435 14.18 14.32 -2.51
C ALA A 435 15.57 13.81 -2.91
N ILE A 436 16.21 13.10 -1.99
CA ILE A 436 17.51 12.47 -2.17
C ILE A 436 17.27 10.96 -2.16
N SER A 437 17.52 10.33 -3.30
CA SER A 437 17.38 8.88 -3.49
C SER A 437 18.75 8.25 -3.63
N VAL A 438 19.05 7.26 -2.79
CA VAL A 438 20.29 6.47 -2.86
C VAL A 438 19.95 5.12 -3.43
N PHE A 439 20.54 4.78 -4.56
CA PHE A 439 20.35 3.49 -5.24
C PHE A 439 21.57 2.62 -5.08
N ASN A 440 21.37 1.30 -5.00
CA ASN A 440 22.42 0.35 -5.34
C ASN A 440 22.76 0.56 -6.82
N GLN A 441 24.03 0.88 -7.12
CA GLN A 441 24.42 1.26 -8.48
C GLN A 441 24.20 0.10 -9.48
N VAL A 442 24.48 -1.14 -9.07
CA VAL A 442 24.35 -2.32 -9.95
C VAL A 442 22.89 -2.56 -10.30
N ASP A 443 22.00 -2.47 -9.32
CA ASP A 443 20.57 -2.71 -9.53
C ASP A 443 19.96 -1.61 -10.42
N TYR A 444 20.31 -0.35 -10.17
CA TYR A 444 19.84 0.79 -10.96
C TYR A 444 20.32 0.75 -12.41
N LEU A 445 21.59 0.40 -12.65
CA LEU A 445 22.12 0.29 -14.01
C LEU A 445 21.49 -0.88 -14.78
N LYS A 446 21.08 -1.94 -14.10
CA LYS A 446 20.33 -3.05 -14.71
C LYS A 446 18.88 -2.66 -15.01
N ASN A 447 18.24 -1.86 -14.15
CA ASN A 447 16.88 -1.41 -14.34
C ASN A 447 16.64 -0.06 -13.64
N GLN A 448 16.30 0.97 -14.41
CA GLN A 448 16.08 2.33 -13.89
C GLN A 448 14.81 2.46 -13.02
N ASN A 449 13.92 1.46 -13.03
CA ASN A 449 12.79 1.34 -12.09
C ASN A 449 13.18 0.69 -10.75
N ALA A 450 14.46 0.39 -10.51
CA ALA A 450 14.95 -0.08 -9.21
C ALA A 450 14.46 0.84 -8.09
N ILE A 451 14.01 0.26 -6.97
CA ILE A 451 13.68 1.05 -5.79
C ILE A 451 15.00 1.57 -5.18
N PRO A 452 15.12 2.86 -4.83
CA PRO A 452 16.25 3.32 -4.04
C PRO A 452 16.30 2.57 -2.72
N ILE A 453 17.51 2.20 -2.27
CA ILE A 453 17.71 1.54 -0.99
C ILE A 453 17.43 2.49 0.18
N TYR A 454 17.48 3.81 -0.07
CA TYR A 454 17.20 4.83 0.91
C TYR A 454 16.66 6.10 0.24
N VAL A 455 15.71 6.74 0.91
CA VAL A 455 15.17 8.04 0.52
C VAL A 455 15.12 8.95 1.73
N THR A 456 15.45 10.21 1.53
CA THR A 456 15.17 11.30 2.48
C THR A 456 14.72 12.54 1.74
N VAL A 457 13.98 13.42 2.41
CA VAL A 457 13.56 14.70 1.87
C VAL A 457 14.13 15.82 2.72
N LEU A 458 14.96 16.66 2.11
CA LEU A 458 15.59 17.79 2.78
C LEU A 458 15.08 19.11 2.21
N ARG A 459 15.11 20.13 3.05
CA ARG A 459 15.05 21.51 2.57
C ARG A 459 16.43 21.86 2.03
N SER A 460 16.48 22.40 0.81
CA SER A 460 17.64 23.02 0.14
C SER A 460 18.61 23.82 1.04
N LYS A 461 18.10 24.56 2.03
CA LYS A 461 18.89 25.34 3.01
C LYS A 461 19.25 24.57 4.30
N GLY A 462 18.95 23.28 4.34
CA GLY A 462 19.15 22.40 5.49
C GLY A 462 20.62 22.02 5.69
N LYS A 463 20.85 21.32 6.80
CA LYS A 463 22.13 20.69 7.10
C LYS A 463 22.29 19.41 6.28
N ASP A 464 23.53 18.93 6.22
CA ASP A 464 23.84 17.63 5.64
C ASP A 464 23.13 16.52 6.41
N HIS A 465 22.77 15.46 5.68
CA HIS A 465 22.05 14.33 6.22
C HIS A 465 22.99 13.16 6.47
N LYS A 466 22.95 12.61 7.68
CA LYS A 466 23.73 11.42 8.06
C LYS A 466 23.01 10.16 7.65
N ILE A 467 23.76 9.20 7.13
CA ILE A 467 23.27 7.88 6.73
C ILE A 467 24.33 6.83 7.03
N CYS A 468 23.92 5.63 7.43
CA CYS A 468 24.82 4.51 7.65
C CYS A 468 24.69 3.51 6.48
N LEU A 469 25.72 3.40 5.65
CA LEU A 469 25.75 2.54 4.47
C LEU A 469 26.79 1.44 4.62
N TYR A 470 26.48 0.24 4.15
CA TYR A 470 27.50 -0.81 4.04
C TYR A 470 28.50 -0.51 2.91
N PRO A 471 29.66 -1.19 2.88
CA PRO A 471 30.56 -1.15 1.73
C PRO A 471 29.84 -1.50 0.42
N GLY A 472 30.13 -0.71 -0.63
CA GLY A 472 29.46 -0.85 -1.91
C GLY A 472 29.53 0.40 -2.80
N LYS A 473 28.95 0.26 -3.99
CA LYS A 473 28.82 1.34 -4.97
C LYS A 473 27.36 1.79 -5.07
N TYR A 474 27.17 3.09 -4.96
CA TYR A 474 25.87 3.72 -4.90
C TYR A 474 25.75 4.86 -5.91
N LEU A 475 24.53 5.07 -6.39
CA LEU A 475 24.17 6.26 -7.16
C LEU A 475 23.25 7.12 -6.31
N ILE A 476 23.62 8.38 -6.10
CA ILE A 476 22.78 9.35 -5.40
C ILE A 476 22.14 10.26 -6.43
N GLN A 477 20.82 10.39 -6.36
CA GLN A 477 20.03 11.30 -7.20
C GLN A 477 19.30 12.32 -6.35
N TYR A 478 19.28 13.55 -6.84
CA TYR A 478 18.60 14.68 -6.22
C TYR A 478 17.50 15.14 -7.17
N SER A 479 16.25 14.98 -6.75
CA SER A 479 15.09 15.33 -7.56
C SER A 479 14.29 16.47 -6.95
N GLY A 480 13.93 17.43 -7.81
CA GLY A 480 13.08 18.55 -7.46
C GLY A 480 11.59 18.18 -7.52
N LYS A 481 10.72 19.20 -7.40
CA LYS A 481 9.29 19.01 -7.19
C LYS A 481 8.63 18.19 -8.29
N ASN A 482 9.02 18.33 -9.55
CA ASN A 482 8.40 17.65 -10.69
C ASN A 482 9.20 16.41 -11.12
N LYS A 483 9.89 15.77 -10.17
CA LYS A 483 10.75 14.59 -10.39
C LYS A 483 11.91 14.84 -11.36
N GLU A 484 12.19 16.11 -11.69
CA GLU A 484 13.32 16.47 -12.52
C GLU A 484 14.62 16.13 -11.80
N LEU A 485 15.49 15.39 -12.48
CA LEU A 485 16.83 15.09 -11.96
C LEU A 485 17.64 16.38 -11.99
N THR A 486 17.87 16.95 -10.81
CA THR A 486 18.63 18.20 -10.65
C THR A 486 20.12 17.96 -10.55
N TYR A 487 20.51 16.82 -9.96
CA TYR A 487 21.91 16.42 -9.79
C TYR A 487 22.01 14.91 -9.55
N SER A 488 23.12 14.30 -9.95
CA SER A 488 23.45 12.92 -9.58
C SER A 488 24.96 12.76 -9.37
N LYS A 489 25.35 11.85 -8.47
CA LYS A 489 26.76 11.48 -8.26
C LYS A 489 26.90 10.03 -7.83
N GLU A 490 28.05 9.45 -8.13
CA GLU A 490 28.45 8.17 -7.56
C GLU A 490 28.97 8.36 -6.13
N LEU A 491 28.73 7.36 -5.29
CA LEU A 491 29.28 7.25 -3.95
C LEU A 491 29.84 5.84 -3.79
N ILE A 492 31.10 5.75 -3.37
CA ILE A 492 31.76 4.48 -3.07
C ILE A 492 32.01 4.45 -1.56
N ILE A 493 31.48 3.43 -0.89
CA ILE A 493 31.81 3.11 0.48
C ILE A 493 32.85 1.98 0.44
N PRO A 494 34.08 2.21 0.92
CA PRO A 494 35.14 1.21 0.87
C PRO A 494 34.85 0.02 1.80
N ASP A 495 35.43 -1.13 1.48
CA ASP A 495 35.39 -2.36 2.30
C ASP A 495 36.18 -2.23 3.61
#